data_AF-A0A963V9V2-F1
#
_entry.id   AF-A0A963V9V2-F1
#
_cell.length_a   1.000
_cell.length_b   1.000
_cell.length_c   1.000
_cell.angle_alpha   90.00
_cell.angle_beta   90.00
_cell.angle_gamma   90.00
#
_symmetry.space_group_name_H-M   'P 1'
#
loop_
_entity.id
_entity.type
_entity.pdbx_description
1 polymer ?
#
loop_
_entity_poly.entity_id
_entity_poly.type
_entity_poly.pdbx_seq_one_letter_code
_entity_poly.pdbx_strand_id
1 'polypeptide(L)'
;GSQGAVHRPVSIPEIGCDFYAITGHKLYGPSGSGAIWISKDRMAEMRPFLGGGDMIREVTRDGVSYNDPPMKFEAGTPGIVQQIGMGVALEYLMDLGMANVAAHEAALRDYAVARFKGLNWLNVQGQAPGKGAIFSFTLHGAAHAHDISTVLDKKGIAVRAGTHCAMPLLDHLGVGATCRASFGLYNTTEEVDRLVEALELCHELFG
;
A
#
# COMPACT_ATOMS: atom_id res chain seq x y z
N GLY A 1 -3.79 -7.79 -1.44
CA GLY A 1 -2.41 -7.64 -1.92
C GLY A 1 -1.90 -6.21 -1.99
N SER A 2 -2.71 -5.17 -1.83
CA SER A 2 -2.31 -3.77 -2.11
C SER A 2 -1.14 -3.20 -1.29
N GLN A 3 -0.76 -3.82 -0.17
CA GLN A 3 0.53 -3.56 0.50
C GLN A 3 1.43 -4.79 0.47
N GLY A 4 0.86 -5.99 0.67
CA GLY A 4 1.63 -7.23 0.67
C GLY A 4 2.44 -7.48 -0.60
N ALA A 5 1.95 -7.09 -1.79
CA ALA A 5 2.68 -7.24 -3.05
C ALA A 5 3.80 -6.19 -3.23
N VAL A 6 3.76 -5.09 -2.48
CA VAL A 6 4.76 -4.01 -2.56
C VAL A 6 6.03 -4.39 -1.80
N HIS A 7 5.87 -5.08 -0.67
CA HIS A 7 6.91 -5.19 0.35
C HIS A 7 7.50 -6.60 0.51
N ARG A 8 6.97 -7.61 -0.19
CA ARG A 8 7.47 -8.99 -0.08
C ARG A 8 7.16 -9.84 -1.31
N PRO A 9 7.88 -10.97 -1.51
CA PRO A 9 7.47 -12.00 -2.44
C PRO A 9 6.04 -12.48 -2.16
N VAL A 10 5.27 -12.72 -3.21
CA VAL A 10 3.90 -13.22 -3.14
C VAL A 10 3.78 -14.44 -4.04
N SER A 11 3.38 -15.57 -3.44
CA SER A 11 3.06 -16.81 -4.14
C SER A 11 1.59 -17.12 -3.91
N ILE A 12 0.77 -16.96 -4.96
CA ILE A 12 -0.67 -17.26 -4.86
C ILE A 12 -0.94 -18.74 -4.54
N PRO A 13 -0.22 -19.73 -5.14
CA PRO A 13 -0.39 -21.13 -4.76
C PRO A 13 -0.11 -21.40 -3.28
N GLU A 14 0.91 -20.78 -2.70
CA GLU A 14 1.21 -20.92 -1.26
C GLU A 14 0.17 -20.26 -0.36
N ILE A 15 -0.38 -19.12 -0.79
CA ILE A 15 -1.44 -18.45 -0.04
C ILE A 15 -2.75 -19.26 -0.10
N GLY A 16 -3.02 -19.93 -1.21
CA GLY A 16 -4.23 -20.74 -1.39
C GLY A 16 -5.53 -19.93 -1.35
N CYS A 17 -5.47 -18.61 -1.60
CA CYS A 17 -6.66 -17.77 -1.65
C CYS A 17 -7.43 -17.98 -2.96
N ASP A 18 -8.68 -17.51 -2.99
CA ASP A 18 -9.54 -17.47 -4.19
C ASP A 18 -9.48 -16.13 -4.95
N PHE A 19 -9.12 -15.06 -4.25
CA PHE A 19 -9.03 -13.70 -4.78
C PHE A 19 -7.80 -12.99 -4.22
N TYR A 20 -7.05 -12.30 -5.08
CA TYR A 20 -5.92 -11.48 -4.65
C TYR A 20 -5.78 -10.21 -5.49
N ALA A 21 -6.20 -9.08 -4.91
CA ALA A 21 -6.13 -7.77 -5.57
C ALA A 21 -4.83 -7.01 -5.26
N ILE A 22 -4.30 -6.35 -6.28
CA ILE A 22 -3.15 -5.43 -6.24
C ILE A 22 -3.49 -4.10 -6.91
N THR A 23 -2.71 -3.06 -6.63
CA THR A 23 -2.88 -1.74 -7.26
C THR A 23 -1.52 -1.23 -7.73
N GLY A 24 -1.44 -0.83 -9.00
CA GLY A 24 -0.15 -0.59 -9.65
C GLY A 24 0.54 0.68 -9.16
N HIS A 25 -0.21 1.71 -8.75
CA HIS A 25 0.36 2.97 -8.25
C HIS A 25 1.16 2.83 -6.94
N LYS A 26 1.07 1.68 -6.26
CA LYS A 26 1.93 1.35 -5.11
C LYS A 26 3.10 0.45 -5.47
N LEU A 27 3.03 -0.20 -6.63
CA LEU A 27 4.07 -1.05 -7.20
C LEU A 27 4.97 -0.25 -8.13
N TYR A 28 5.16 1.04 -7.82
CA TYR A 28 5.95 2.00 -8.62
C TYR A 28 5.46 2.16 -10.07
N GLY A 29 4.24 1.72 -10.37
CA GLY A 29 3.59 1.84 -11.67
C GLY A 29 2.65 3.04 -11.79
N PRO A 30 2.02 3.23 -12.95
CA PRO A 30 1.11 4.36 -13.20
C PRO A 30 -0.14 4.38 -12.33
N SER A 31 -0.70 5.56 -12.09
CA SER A 31 -2.08 5.68 -11.57
C SER A 31 -3.09 5.08 -12.55
N GLY A 32 -4.23 4.62 -12.05
CA GLY A 32 -5.26 3.98 -12.88
C GLY A 32 -4.91 2.55 -13.34
N SER A 33 -3.82 1.96 -12.84
CA SER A 33 -3.45 0.57 -13.07
C SER A 33 -3.72 -0.31 -11.84
N GLY A 34 -3.99 -1.58 -12.09
CA GLY A 34 -4.24 -2.59 -11.07
C GLY A 34 -4.62 -3.92 -11.69
N ALA A 35 -4.67 -4.94 -10.86
CA ALA A 35 -5.05 -6.29 -11.26
C ALA A 35 -5.69 -7.03 -10.09
N ILE A 36 -6.49 -8.02 -10.43
CA ILE A 36 -7.01 -8.99 -9.47
C ILE A 36 -6.76 -10.39 -10.02
N TRP A 37 -6.08 -11.22 -9.23
CA TRP A 37 -6.07 -12.64 -9.47
C TRP A 37 -7.37 -13.24 -8.92
N ILE A 38 -7.98 -14.14 -9.69
CA ILE A 38 -9.19 -14.87 -9.33
C ILE A 38 -8.94 -16.35 -9.67
N SER A 39 -9.27 -17.27 -8.77
CA SER A 39 -9.16 -18.70 -9.07
C SER A 39 -10.10 -19.10 -10.22
N LYS A 40 -9.70 -20.10 -11.01
CA LYS A 40 -10.46 -20.52 -12.20
C LYS A 40 -11.90 -20.94 -11.85
N ASP A 41 -12.05 -21.66 -10.74
CA ASP A 41 -13.36 -22.12 -10.26
C ASP A 41 -14.27 -20.94 -9.94
N ARG A 42 -13.74 -19.90 -9.29
CA ARG A 42 -14.49 -18.68 -9.01
C ARG A 42 -14.81 -17.88 -10.26
N MET A 43 -13.89 -17.77 -11.22
CA MET A 43 -14.17 -17.13 -12.50
C MET A 43 -15.33 -17.79 -13.25
N ALA A 44 -15.48 -19.11 -13.15
CA ALA A 44 -16.57 -19.87 -13.77
C ALA A 44 -17.94 -19.59 -13.13
N GLU A 45 -17.99 -19.40 -11.81
CA GLU A 45 -19.21 -19.09 -11.05
C GLU A 45 -19.67 -17.63 -11.22
N MET A 46 -18.73 -16.71 -11.47
CA MET A 46 -19.00 -15.27 -11.48
C MET A 46 -19.70 -14.81 -12.77
N ARG A 47 -20.70 -13.94 -12.61
CA ARG A 47 -21.30 -13.18 -13.73
C ARG A 47 -20.47 -11.94 -14.08
N PRO A 48 -20.61 -11.36 -15.28
CA PRO A 48 -19.97 -10.10 -15.61
C PRO A 48 -20.33 -8.98 -14.63
N PHE A 49 -19.37 -8.10 -14.35
CA PHE A 49 -19.58 -6.96 -13.45
C PHE A 49 -19.95 -5.69 -14.24
N LEU A 50 -19.08 -5.28 -15.17
CA LEU A 50 -19.35 -4.24 -16.15
C LEU A 50 -19.74 -4.89 -17.48
N GLY A 51 -20.58 -4.21 -18.27
CA GLY A 51 -21.03 -4.67 -19.58
C GLY A 51 -20.68 -3.68 -20.68
N GLY A 52 -20.32 -4.18 -21.87
CA GLY A 52 -19.92 -3.34 -23.00
C GLY A 52 -19.17 -4.13 -24.07
N GLY A 53 -18.41 -3.42 -24.91
CA GLY A 53 -17.47 -4.05 -25.85
C GLY A 53 -16.39 -4.89 -25.15
N ASP A 54 -15.66 -5.68 -25.92
CA ASP A 54 -14.57 -6.60 -25.51
C ASP A 54 -14.99 -7.80 -24.63
N MET A 55 -15.92 -7.60 -23.70
CA MET A 55 -16.37 -8.64 -22.77
C MET A 55 -17.54 -9.50 -23.29
N ILE A 56 -18.15 -9.10 -24.41
CA ILE A 56 -19.21 -9.86 -25.09
C ILE A 56 -18.63 -10.85 -26.10
N ARG A 57 -19.37 -11.94 -26.35
CA ARG A 57 -19.13 -12.86 -27.47
C ARG A 57 -20.10 -12.56 -28.61
N GLU A 58 -21.38 -12.41 -28.30
CA GLU A 58 -22.42 -12.06 -29.28
C GLU A 58 -23.45 -11.14 -28.64
N VAL A 59 -23.92 -10.15 -29.40
CA VAL A 59 -24.98 -9.22 -29.00
C VAL A 59 -26.05 -9.23 -30.10
N THR A 60 -27.28 -9.57 -29.73
CA THR A 60 -28.46 -9.47 -30.59
C THR A 60 -29.49 -8.55 -29.94
N ARG A 61 -30.64 -8.33 -30.60
CA ARG A 61 -31.74 -7.58 -29.98
C ARG A 61 -32.35 -8.31 -28.78
N ASP A 62 -32.31 -9.65 -28.79
CA ASP A 62 -33.04 -10.49 -27.85
C ASP A 62 -32.12 -11.14 -26.79
N GLY A 63 -30.80 -11.01 -26.92
CA GLY A 63 -29.87 -11.60 -25.97
C GLY A 63 -28.42 -11.18 -26.14
N VAL A 64 -27.63 -11.48 -25.10
CA VAL A 64 -26.19 -11.27 -25.05
C VAL A 64 -25.52 -12.54 -24.52
N SER A 65 -24.49 -13.00 -25.22
CA SER A 65 -23.56 -14.01 -24.70
C SER A 65 -22.21 -13.35 -24.38
N TYR A 66 -21.50 -13.90 -23.40
CA TYR A 66 -20.28 -13.29 -22.85
C TYR A 66 -19.03 -14.03 -23.31
N ASN A 67 -17.90 -13.32 -23.32
CA ASN A 67 -16.58 -13.91 -23.49
C ASN A 67 -16.19 -14.78 -22.29
N ASP A 68 -15.14 -15.57 -22.50
CA ASP A 68 -14.52 -16.34 -21.43
C ASP A 68 -13.61 -15.43 -20.57
N PRO A 69 -13.39 -15.75 -19.28
CA PRO A 69 -12.40 -15.06 -18.47
C PRO A 69 -10.98 -15.12 -19.07
N PRO A 70 -10.14 -14.08 -18.91
CA PRO A 70 -10.39 -12.87 -18.12
C PRO A 70 -11.24 -11.79 -18.83
N MET A 71 -11.37 -11.84 -20.17
CA MET A 71 -12.04 -10.81 -20.97
C MET A 71 -13.49 -10.57 -20.55
N LYS A 72 -14.17 -11.59 -20.02
CA LYS A 72 -15.49 -11.48 -19.37
C LYS A 72 -15.61 -10.32 -18.37
N PHE A 73 -14.50 -9.93 -17.73
CA PHE A 73 -14.46 -8.94 -16.65
C PHE A 73 -13.83 -7.60 -17.06
N GLU A 74 -13.41 -7.45 -18.33
CA GLU A 74 -12.69 -6.27 -18.82
C GLU A 74 -13.52 -5.59 -19.94
N ALA A 75 -14.54 -4.85 -19.52
CA ALA A 75 -15.48 -4.22 -20.44
C ALA A 75 -14.92 -2.91 -21.04
N GLY A 76 -14.89 -2.84 -22.37
CA GLY A 76 -14.45 -1.68 -23.14
C GLY A 76 -12.94 -1.43 -23.08
N THR A 77 -12.51 -0.35 -23.74
CA THR A 77 -11.09 -0.01 -23.87
C THR A 77 -10.43 0.10 -22.49
N PRO A 78 -9.44 -0.74 -22.17
CA PRO A 78 -8.78 -0.70 -20.86
C PRO A 78 -7.82 0.49 -20.77
N GLY A 79 -7.24 0.70 -19.59
CA GLY A 79 -6.11 1.62 -19.40
C GLY A 79 -4.84 1.10 -20.07
N ILE A 80 -4.79 1.08 -21.41
CA ILE A 80 -3.74 0.42 -22.21
C ILE A 80 -2.34 0.85 -21.76
N VAL A 81 -2.08 2.17 -21.73
CA VAL A 81 -0.76 2.72 -21.39
C VAL A 81 -0.44 2.49 -19.91
N GLN A 82 -1.43 2.58 -19.03
CA GLN A 82 -1.27 2.35 -17.60
C GLN A 82 -0.91 0.89 -17.30
N GLN A 83 -1.52 -0.08 -18.00
CA GLN A 83 -1.22 -1.50 -17.84
C GLN A 83 0.15 -1.87 -18.41
N ILE A 84 0.54 -1.30 -19.56
CA ILE A 84 1.91 -1.44 -20.10
C ILE A 84 2.94 -0.91 -19.10
N GLY A 85 2.73 0.30 -18.58
CA GLY A 85 3.64 0.90 -17.60
C GLY A 85 3.68 0.13 -16.27
N MET A 86 2.57 -0.48 -15.85
CA MET A 86 2.56 -1.38 -14.69
C MET A 86 3.39 -2.64 -14.96
N GLY A 87 3.35 -3.20 -16.17
CA GLY A 87 4.21 -4.30 -16.59
C GLY A 87 5.70 -3.98 -16.41
N VAL A 88 6.14 -2.82 -16.91
CA VAL A 88 7.53 -2.35 -16.76
C VAL A 88 7.91 -2.14 -15.30
N ALA A 89 7.02 -1.60 -14.47
CA ALA A 89 7.28 -1.42 -13.04
C ALA A 89 7.41 -2.76 -12.29
N LEU A 90 6.64 -3.77 -12.69
CA LEU A 90 6.77 -5.12 -12.16
C LEU A 90 8.09 -5.78 -12.60
N GLU A 91 8.49 -5.62 -13.86
CA GLU A 91 9.80 -6.07 -14.36
C GLU A 91 10.93 -5.46 -13.53
N TYR A 92 10.90 -4.14 -13.29
CA TYR A 92 11.86 -3.45 -12.43
C TYR A 92 11.95 -4.08 -11.03
N LEU A 93 10.82 -4.34 -10.38
CA LEU A 93 10.78 -4.99 -9.06
C LEU A 93 11.29 -6.44 -9.08
N MET A 94 10.96 -7.19 -10.13
CA MET A 94 11.41 -8.58 -10.29
C MET A 94 12.91 -8.65 -10.57
N ASP A 95 13.46 -7.74 -11.36
CA ASP A 95 14.89 -7.63 -11.66
C ASP A 95 15.72 -7.26 -10.43
N LEU A 96 15.21 -6.35 -9.58
CA LEU A 96 15.79 -6.10 -8.26
C LEU A 96 15.73 -7.33 -7.34
N GLY A 97 14.72 -8.18 -7.54
CA GLY A 97 14.41 -9.34 -6.72
C GLY A 97 13.60 -8.95 -5.49
N MET A 98 12.35 -9.41 -5.41
CA MET A 98 11.44 -9.07 -4.30
C MET A 98 11.94 -9.52 -2.91
N ALA A 99 12.82 -10.54 -2.84
CA ALA A 99 13.49 -10.92 -1.61
C ALA A 99 14.50 -9.86 -1.15
N ASN A 100 15.22 -9.22 -2.07
CA ASN A 100 16.17 -8.14 -1.78
C ASN A 100 15.42 -6.88 -1.33
N VAL A 101 14.30 -6.54 -2.00
CA VAL A 101 13.42 -5.44 -1.60
C VAL A 101 12.92 -5.67 -0.16
N ALA A 102 12.41 -6.86 0.15
CA ALA A 102 11.93 -7.19 1.48
C ALA A 102 13.05 -7.12 2.54
N ALA A 103 14.27 -7.56 2.21
CA ALA A 103 15.41 -7.49 3.12
C ALA A 103 15.85 -6.04 3.39
N HIS A 104 15.91 -5.21 2.35
CA HIS A 104 16.21 -3.77 2.50
C HIS A 104 15.18 -3.06 3.38
N GLU A 105 13.90 -3.25 3.10
CA GLU A 105 12.83 -2.65 3.91
C GLU A 105 12.80 -3.21 5.34
N ALA A 106 13.17 -4.47 5.54
CA ALA A 106 13.34 -5.03 6.89
C ALA A 106 14.48 -4.34 7.65
N ALA A 107 15.61 -4.05 6.99
CA ALA A 107 16.71 -3.30 7.59
C ALA A 107 16.30 -1.87 7.95
N LEU A 108 15.59 -1.16 7.06
CA LEU A 108 15.03 0.17 7.34
C LEU A 108 14.04 0.13 8.52
N ARG A 109 13.16 -0.87 8.54
CA ARG A 109 12.21 -1.07 9.64
C ARG A 109 12.95 -1.23 10.95
N ASP A 110 13.93 -2.11 11.02
CA ASP A 110 14.64 -2.42 12.25
C ASP A 110 15.47 -1.23 12.74
N TYR A 111 16.06 -0.49 11.81
CA TYR A 111 16.73 0.78 12.12
C TYR A 111 15.74 1.81 12.69
N ALA A 112 14.59 2.03 12.03
CA ALA A 112 13.56 2.95 12.52
C ALA A 112 13.01 2.54 13.90
N VAL A 113 12.76 1.24 14.12
CA VAL A 113 12.37 0.72 15.44
C VAL A 113 13.43 1.04 16.49
N ALA A 114 14.72 0.84 16.17
CA ALA A 114 15.80 1.15 17.10
C ALA A 114 15.87 2.64 17.43
N ARG A 115 15.73 3.53 16.43
CA ARG A 115 15.70 4.98 16.66
C ARG A 115 14.49 5.43 17.48
N PHE A 116 13.32 4.83 17.25
CA PHE A 116 12.10 5.18 17.98
C PHE A 116 12.09 4.71 19.44
N LYS A 117 12.85 3.68 19.81
CA LYS A 117 12.92 3.19 21.20
C LYS A 117 13.39 4.26 22.20
N GLY A 118 14.19 5.23 21.76
CA GLY A 118 14.66 6.33 22.62
C GLY A 118 13.60 7.41 22.88
N LEU A 119 12.49 7.39 22.14
CA LEU A 119 11.48 8.45 22.15
C LEU A 119 10.29 8.00 23.01
N ASN A 120 10.42 8.13 24.33
CA ASN A 120 9.37 7.73 25.29
C ASN A 120 8.03 8.50 25.15
N TRP A 121 8.05 9.61 24.42
CA TRP A 121 6.88 10.42 24.05
C TRP A 121 6.26 10.02 22.70
N LEU A 122 6.87 9.11 21.94
CA LEU A 122 6.34 8.62 20.67
C LEU A 122 5.57 7.32 20.89
N ASN A 123 4.27 7.33 20.62
CA ASN A 123 3.43 6.14 20.71
C ASN A 123 3.24 5.52 19.32
N VAL A 124 3.92 4.41 19.05
CA VAL A 124 3.87 3.70 17.77
C VAL A 124 2.79 2.61 17.81
N GLN A 125 1.84 2.70 16.88
CA GLN A 125 0.74 1.77 16.74
C GLN A 125 1.16 0.53 15.93
N GLY A 126 0.95 -0.64 16.52
CA GLY A 126 1.29 -1.94 15.93
C GLY A 126 2.78 -2.27 16.01
N GLN A 127 3.12 -3.24 16.87
CA GLN A 127 4.49 -3.71 17.13
C GLN A 127 4.68 -5.20 16.78
N ALA A 128 3.85 -5.73 15.88
CA ALA A 128 3.91 -7.13 15.49
C ALA A 128 5.30 -7.49 14.93
N PRO A 129 5.89 -8.64 15.34
CA PRO A 129 7.15 -9.11 14.77
C PRO A 129 6.97 -9.35 13.27
N GLY A 130 7.99 -9.01 12.48
CA GLY A 130 7.94 -9.17 11.02
C GLY A 130 6.97 -8.22 10.30
N LYS A 131 6.47 -7.16 10.94
CA LYS A 131 5.69 -6.10 10.26
C LYS A 131 6.50 -5.48 9.10
N GLY A 132 5.81 -4.86 8.16
CA GLY A 132 6.44 -4.03 7.12
C GLY A 132 7.00 -2.72 7.68
N ALA A 133 7.76 -1.98 6.87
CA ALA A 133 8.34 -0.68 7.20
C ALA A 133 7.28 0.46 7.19
N ILE A 134 6.20 0.27 7.95
CA ILE A 134 5.06 1.18 8.05
C ILE A 134 4.82 1.49 9.53
N PHE A 135 4.93 2.76 9.88
CA PHE A 135 4.87 3.25 11.24
C PHE A 135 3.74 4.27 11.36
N SER A 136 2.64 3.84 11.95
CA SER A 136 1.61 4.76 12.44
C SER A 136 1.97 5.17 13.85
N PHE A 137 1.91 6.45 14.18
CA PHE A 137 2.28 6.96 15.49
C PHE A 137 1.51 8.22 15.88
N THR A 138 1.50 8.49 17.18
CA THR A 138 1.06 9.74 17.80
C THR A 138 2.15 10.21 18.75
N LEU A 139 2.12 11.49 19.13
CA LEU A 139 2.96 12.02 20.22
C LEU A 139 2.13 12.10 21.50
N HIS A 140 2.76 11.88 22.65
CA HIS A 140 2.22 12.31 23.93
C HIS A 140 2.24 13.84 23.98
N GLY A 141 1.22 14.45 24.61
CA GLY A 141 1.07 15.91 24.69
C GLY A 141 -0.08 16.44 23.84
N ALA A 142 0.02 17.71 23.44
CA ALA A 142 -1.06 18.43 22.76
C ALA A 142 -1.07 18.25 21.23
N ALA A 143 -0.01 17.68 20.65
CA ALA A 143 0.13 17.56 19.20
C ALA A 143 -0.91 16.58 18.61
N HIS A 144 -1.78 17.08 17.73
CA HIS A 144 -2.61 16.22 16.90
C HIS A 144 -1.79 15.68 15.73
N ALA A 145 -2.22 14.55 15.14
CA ALA A 145 -1.56 13.96 13.98
C ALA A 145 -1.33 14.96 12.83
N HIS A 146 -2.27 15.89 12.62
CA HIS A 146 -2.18 16.93 11.59
C HIS A 146 -1.15 18.02 11.91
N ASP A 147 -0.93 18.34 13.18
CA ASP A 147 0.11 19.27 13.61
C ASP A 147 1.50 18.67 13.32
N ILE A 148 1.68 17.41 13.70
CA ILE A 148 2.91 16.63 13.42
C ILE A 148 3.20 16.62 11.92
N SER A 149 2.21 16.27 11.10
CA SER A 149 2.37 16.23 9.65
C SER A 149 2.73 17.60 9.06
N THR A 150 2.20 18.68 9.61
CA THR A 150 2.48 20.04 9.15
C THR A 150 3.91 20.45 9.47
N VAL A 151 4.40 20.14 10.68
CA VAL A 151 5.78 20.43 11.07
C VAL A 151 6.78 19.59 10.26
N LEU A 152 6.50 18.30 10.05
CA LEU A 152 7.33 17.43 9.22
C LEU A 152 7.41 17.91 7.77
N ASP A 153 6.29 18.38 7.18
CA ASP A 153 6.28 18.98 5.84
C ASP A 153 7.18 20.22 5.74
N LYS A 154 7.19 21.09 6.77
CA LYS A 154 8.10 22.24 6.82
C LYS A 154 9.59 21.86 6.91
N LYS A 155 9.90 20.61 7.27
CA LYS A 155 11.26 20.03 7.23
C LYS A 155 11.54 19.23 5.95
N GLY A 156 10.61 19.24 5.00
CA GLY A 156 10.70 18.51 3.74
C GLY A 156 10.44 17.01 3.88
N ILE A 157 9.72 16.58 4.93
CA ILE A 157 9.45 15.17 5.22
C ILE A 157 7.97 14.90 4.97
N ALA A 158 7.70 14.14 3.91
CA ALA A 158 6.34 13.78 3.53
C ALA A 158 5.84 12.57 4.34
N VAL A 159 4.88 12.82 5.22
CA VAL A 159 4.10 11.81 5.95
C VAL A 159 2.62 12.02 5.67
N ARG A 160 1.77 11.11 6.18
CA ARG A 160 0.31 11.30 6.12
C ARG A 160 -0.29 11.33 7.51
N ALA A 161 -1.15 12.30 7.79
CA ALA A 161 -2.03 12.30 8.95
C ALA A 161 -3.46 11.91 8.59
N GLY A 162 -4.16 11.30 9.54
CA GLY A 162 -5.60 11.05 9.47
C GLY A 162 -5.96 9.59 9.72
N THR A 163 -7.02 9.14 9.07
CA THR A 163 -7.63 7.82 9.30
C THR A 163 -7.05 6.70 8.44
N HIS A 164 -6.23 7.04 7.44
CA HIS A 164 -5.60 6.08 6.52
C HIS A 164 -6.58 5.12 5.81
N CYS A 165 -7.83 5.54 5.67
CA CYS A 165 -8.95 4.70 5.19
C CYS A 165 -9.19 3.46 6.08
N ALA A 166 -8.88 3.54 7.37
CA ALA A 166 -8.99 2.45 8.34
C ALA A 166 -9.70 2.91 9.64
N MET A 167 -10.75 3.74 9.51
CA MET A 167 -11.47 4.33 10.66
C MET A 167 -11.86 3.31 11.75
N PRO A 168 -12.39 2.11 11.44
CA PRO A 168 -12.72 1.13 12.49
C PRO A 168 -11.51 0.64 13.30
N LEU A 169 -10.33 0.55 12.68
CA LEU A 169 -9.10 0.20 13.40
C LEU A 169 -8.67 1.33 14.34
N LEU A 170 -8.81 2.58 13.91
CA LEU A 170 -8.48 3.74 14.74
C LEU A 170 -9.42 3.85 15.95
N ASP A 171 -10.71 3.60 15.74
CA ASP A 171 -11.72 3.51 16.82
C ASP A 171 -11.36 2.41 17.83
N HIS A 172 -11.01 1.21 17.36
CA HIS A 172 -10.54 0.12 18.22
C HIS A 172 -9.28 0.47 19.02
N LEU A 173 -8.36 1.24 18.43
CA LEU A 173 -7.15 1.74 19.08
C LEU A 173 -7.40 2.96 19.99
N GLY A 174 -8.63 3.49 20.03
CA GLY A 174 -9.00 4.65 20.85
C GLY A 174 -8.36 5.97 20.38
N VAL A 175 -8.01 6.09 19.10
CA VAL A 175 -7.35 7.30 18.55
C VAL A 175 -8.15 7.88 17.38
N GLY A 176 -8.33 9.20 17.33
CA GLY A 176 -9.05 9.86 16.23
C GLY A 176 -8.27 9.91 14.92
N ALA A 177 -6.94 10.04 15.00
CA ALA A 177 -6.04 10.09 13.85
C ALA A 177 -4.63 9.65 14.26
N THR A 178 -3.84 9.16 13.30
CA THR A 178 -2.40 8.93 13.49
C THR A 178 -1.61 9.60 12.39
N CYS A 179 -0.37 9.98 12.68
CA CYS A 179 0.62 10.26 11.63
C CYS A 179 1.18 8.92 11.13
N ARG A 180 1.54 8.81 9.85
CA ARG A 180 2.10 7.59 9.28
C ARG A 180 3.29 7.89 8.38
N ALA A 181 4.45 7.34 8.74
CA ALA A 181 5.61 7.20 7.88
C ALA A 181 5.61 5.78 7.29
N SER A 182 5.69 5.66 5.96
CA SER A 182 5.72 4.39 5.24
C SER A 182 6.85 4.41 4.24
N PHE A 183 7.82 3.53 4.45
CA PHE A 183 9.03 3.45 3.63
C PHE A 183 8.80 2.53 2.42
N GLY A 184 9.47 2.85 1.32
CA GLY A 184 9.59 2.01 0.13
C GLY A 184 11.05 1.67 -0.18
N LEU A 185 11.26 0.95 -1.28
CA LEU A 185 12.57 0.39 -1.66
C LEU A 185 13.68 1.43 -1.85
N TYR A 186 13.31 2.67 -2.15
CA TYR A 186 14.25 3.75 -2.44
C TYR A 186 14.67 4.54 -1.20
N ASN A 187 14.03 4.30 -0.05
CA ASN A 187 14.33 5.06 1.15
C ASN A 187 15.65 4.61 1.80
N THR A 188 16.22 5.48 2.63
CA THR A 188 17.51 5.24 3.29
C THR A 188 17.45 5.42 4.80
N THR A 189 18.49 4.96 5.51
CA THR A 189 18.62 5.16 6.96
C THR A 189 18.81 6.63 7.33
N GLU A 190 19.44 7.43 6.46
CA GLU A 190 19.59 8.88 6.66
C GLU A 190 18.24 9.59 6.64
N GLU A 191 17.29 9.13 5.81
CA GLU A 191 15.92 9.65 5.83
C GLU A 191 15.16 9.29 7.12
N VAL A 192 15.46 8.12 7.72
CA VAL A 192 14.96 7.75 9.05
C VAL A 192 15.53 8.71 10.11
N ASP A 193 16.82 9.03 10.04
CA ASP A 193 17.45 9.97 10.98
C ASP A 193 16.84 11.36 10.87
N ARG A 194 16.63 11.87 9.65
CA ARG A 194 15.94 13.15 9.43
C ARG A 194 14.49 13.14 9.93
N LEU A 195 13.79 12.01 9.81
CA LEU A 195 12.46 11.85 10.40
C LEU A 195 12.52 11.98 11.93
N VAL A 196 13.49 11.36 12.58
CA VAL A 196 13.65 11.42 14.04
C VAL A 196 13.96 12.84 14.50
N GLU A 197 14.92 13.53 13.87
CA GLU A 197 15.26 14.93 14.18
C GLU A 197 14.03 15.85 14.06
N ALA A 198 13.20 15.64 13.04
CA ALA A 198 12.00 16.44 12.86
C ALA A 198 10.87 16.08 13.84
N LEU A 199 10.80 14.83 14.31
CA LEU A 199 9.90 14.43 15.39
C LEU A 199 10.34 15.00 16.75
N GLU A 200 11.64 15.08 17.01
CA GLU A 200 12.18 15.75 18.21
C GLU A 200 11.76 17.22 18.24
N LEU A 201 11.85 17.92 17.11
CA LEU A 201 11.32 19.28 17.01
C LEU A 201 9.80 19.36 17.26
N CYS A 202 9.02 18.38 16.75
CA CYS A 202 7.59 18.34 17.05
C CYS A 202 7.35 18.21 18.57
N HIS A 203 8.14 17.38 19.25
CA HIS A 203 8.05 17.23 20.69
C HIS A 203 8.46 18.51 21.43
N GLU A 204 9.50 19.24 20.99
CA GLU A 204 9.87 20.53 21.58
C GLU A 204 8.78 21.60 21.45
N LEU A 205 8.02 21.58 20.35
CA LEU A 205 6.96 22.56 20.08
C LEU A 205 5.64 22.26 20.80
N PHE A 206 5.35 20.99 21.10
CA PHE A 206 4.03 20.54 21.57
C PHE A 206 4.04 19.63 22.80
N GLY A 207 5.23 19.29 23.30
CA GLY A 207 5.46 18.47 24.49
C GLY A 207 5.34 19.23 25.80
#